data_AF-K6ZMG5-F1
#
_entry.id   AF-K6ZMG5-F1
#
_cell.length_a   1.000
_cell.length_b   1.000
_cell.length_c   1.000
_cell.angle_alpha   90.00
_cell.angle_beta   90.00
_cell.angle_gamma   90.00
#
_symmetry.space_group_name_H-M   'P 1'
#
loop_
_entity.id
_entity.type
_entity.pdbx_description
1 polymer ?
#
loop_
_entity_poly.entity_id
_entity_poly.type
_entity_poly.pdbx_seq_one_letter_code
_entity_poly.pdbx_strand_id
1 'polypeptide(L)'
;MRLLIKRLSVLSPIMLIGLTNLTACACFGSTDTRENSLAGRTASEIAPAANTEAKNAFGVSTAQADTPSSQSNVKIDVHPLSWVTDADPLKDAKQAIYEGDLRLLAFAGRAISVPGVDLAVHPLARIQQQCGYRTLKGTGDTLRVGEQTSLRSKAHDYAVIYNEKIVAACFLP
;
A
#
# COMPACT_ATOMS: atom_id res chain seq x y z
N MET A 1 -44.73 9.08 -47.30
CA MET A 1 -45.76 8.15 -46.81
C MET A 1 -45.25 7.58 -45.49
N ARG A 2 -45.85 7.98 -44.35
CA ARG A 2 -46.66 7.15 -43.41
C ARG A 2 -45.81 6.03 -42.75
N LEU A 3 -45.66 5.83 -41.44
CA LEU A 3 -46.37 6.16 -40.18
C LEU A 3 -45.30 6.01 -39.04
N LEU A 4 -45.02 6.97 -38.16
CA LEU A 4 -45.65 7.25 -36.85
C LEU A 4 -46.01 6.03 -35.97
N ILE A 5 -45.20 5.75 -34.94
CA ILE A 5 -45.69 5.32 -33.62
C ILE A 5 -44.96 6.12 -32.53
N LYS A 6 -45.74 6.99 -31.87
CA LYS A 6 -45.45 7.68 -30.62
C LYS A 6 -46.05 6.87 -29.47
N ARG A 7 -45.62 7.22 -28.24
CA ARG A 7 -46.20 6.92 -26.91
C ARG A 7 -45.58 5.67 -26.26
N LEU A 8 -45.20 5.67 -24.98
CA LEU A 8 -46.03 6.11 -23.85
C LEU A 8 -45.16 6.54 -22.65
N SER A 9 -45.49 7.71 -22.11
CA SER A 9 -45.08 8.19 -20.79
C SER A 9 -45.83 7.40 -19.72
N VAL A 10 -45.16 6.90 -18.69
CA VAL A 10 -45.82 6.49 -17.44
C VAL A 10 -45.07 7.08 -16.26
N LEU A 11 -45.83 7.88 -15.53
CA LEU A 11 -45.56 8.61 -14.31
C LEU A 11 -45.58 7.64 -13.11
N SER A 12 -44.54 7.66 -12.26
CA SER A 12 -44.58 7.50 -10.78
C SER A 12 -45.10 6.17 -10.16
N PRO A 13 -44.78 5.82 -8.88
CA PRO A 13 -44.39 6.70 -7.77
C PRO A 13 -43.11 6.36 -7.01
N ILE A 14 -42.66 7.39 -6.30
CA ILE A 14 -41.70 7.41 -5.20
C ILE A 14 -42.16 6.45 -4.10
N MET A 15 -41.35 5.43 -3.80
CA MET A 15 -41.47 4.66 -2.56
C MET A 15 -40.52 5.25 -1.52
N LEU A 16 -41.08 6.06 -0.62
CA LEU A 16 -40.48 6.34 0.69
C LEU A 16 -40.47 5.03 1.47
N ILE A 17 -39.28 4.47 1.72
CA ILE A 17 -39.11 3.41 2.71
C ILE A 17 -38.35 3.99 3.89
N GLY A 18 -39.13 4.30 4.92
CA GLY A 18 -38.90 3.89 6.31
C GLY A 18 -37.54 4.17 6.94
N LEU A 19 -37.51 5.20 7.78
CA LEU A 19 -36.66 5.28 8.97
C LEU A 19 -36.85 4.03 9.86
N THR A 20 -35.74 3.52 10.42
CA THR A 20 -35.55 2.71 11.67
C THR A 20 -34.30 1.83 11.47
N ASN A 21 -33.29 1.70 12.33
CA ASN A 21 -33.00 2.16 13.69
C ASN A 21 -31.47 2.41 13.78
N LEU A 22 -31.04 3.50 14.42
CA LEU A 22 -29.68 3.59 14.95
C LEU A 22 -29.62 2.82 16.26
N THR A 23 -29.00 1.65 16.26
CA THR A 23 -28.54 1.00 17.49
C THR A 23 -27.14 1.53 17.80
N ALA A 24 -27.06 2.50 18.71
CA ALA A 24 -25.79 2.93 19.28
C ALA A 24 -25.32 1.85 20.29
N CYS A 25 -24.30 1.07 19.92
CA CYS A 25 -23.48 0.37 20.91
C CYS A 25 -22.49 1.37 21.50
N ALA A 26 -22.81 1.91 22.68
CA ALA A 26 -21.83 2.53 23.56
C ALA A 26 -21.18 1.41 24.39
N CYS A 27 -19.93 1.08 24.09
CA CYS A 27 -19.09 0.27 24.97
C CYS A 27 -17.88 1.10 25.42
N PHE A 28 -17.94 1.44 26.71
CA PHE A 28 -16.92 1.80 27.70
C PHE A 28 -15.46 1.89 27.24
N GLY A 29 -14.88 3.07 27.47
CA GLY A 29 -13.44 3.28 27.63
C GLY A 29 -13.23 4.42 28.62
N SER A 30 -12.85 4.07 29.85
CA SER A 30 -12.63 4.98 30.98
C SER A 30 -11.65 6.11 30.63
N THR A 31 -12.09 7.35 30.79
CA THR A 31 -11.18 8.50 30.88
C THR A 31 -10.75 8.63 32.34
N ASP A 32 -9.57 8.09 32.68
CA ASP A 32 -8.85 8.55 33.85
C ASP A 32 -8.31 9.95 33.56
N THR A 33 -9.05 10.94 34.05
CA THR A 33 -8.55 12.31 34.21
C THR A 33 -7.48 12.28 35.29
N ARG A 34 -6.21 12.35 34.90
CA ARG A 34 -5.15 12.84 35.78
C ARG A 34 -4.64 14.17 35.27
N GLU A 35 -5.13 15.23 35.91
CA GLU A 35 -4.43 16.49 36.03
C GLU A 35 -3.01 16.23 36.55
N ASN A 36 -2.01 16.76 35.86
CA ASN A 36 -0.71 17.00 36.48
C ASN A 36 -0.09 18.23 35.81
N SER A 37 -0.23 19.36 36.48
CA SER A 37 0.55 20.57 36.23
C SER A 37 1.22 21.01 37.52
N LEU A 38 2.51 21.27 37.38
CA LEU A 38 3.37 22.09 38.25
C LEU A 38 3.62 21.62 39.70
N ALA A 39 4.84 21.12 39.94
CA ALA A 39 5.84 21.83 40.75
C ALA A 39 7.10 20.97 40.85
N GLY A 40 8.26 21.58 40.57
CA GLY A 40 9.54 20.88 40.51
C GLY A 40 10.12 20.48 41.86
N ARG A 41 11.26 19.77 41.80
CA ARG A 41 12.46 20.00 42.63
C ARG A 41 13.54 18.94 42.33
N THR A 42 14.77 19.46 42.24
CA THR A 42 16.06 18.91 42.72
C THR A 42 16.69 17.63 42.13
N ALA A 43 17.77 17.86 41.40
CA ALA A 43 19.11 17.24 41.45
C ALA A 43 19.37 15.92 42.20
N SER A 44 19.92 14.95 41.45
CA SER A 44 21.00 14.00 41.81
C SER A 44 21.18 13.10 40.59
N GLU A 45 22.18 13.32 39.73
CA GLU A 45 23.55 12.81 39.86
C GLU A 45 23.58 11.29 40.11
N ILE A 46 23.90 10.51 39.06
CA ILE A 46 24.75 9.31 39.05
C ILE A 46 25.14 9.07 37.57
N ALA A 47 26.43 9.18 37.26
CA ALA A 47 27.07 8.60 36.09
C ALA A 47 27.80 7.29 36.52
N PRO A 48 28.59 6.64 35.66
CA PRO A 48 28.21 5.81 34.52
C PRO A 48 28.62 4.34 34.75
N ALA A 49 27.92 3.39 34.13
CA ALA A 49 28.38 2.00 34.10
C ALA A 49 29.41 1.81 32.97
N ALA A 50 30.66 1.60 33.39
CA ALA A 50 31.76 1.16 32.53
C ALA A 50 31.64 -0.33 32.19
N ASN A 51 31.96 -0.70 30.96
CA ASN A 51 32.48 -2.03 30.64
C ASN A 51 33.45 -1.97 29.45
N THR A 52 34.73 -1.82 29.77
CA THR A 52 35.84 -2.22 28.90
C THR A 52 36.30 -3.59 29.39
N GLU A 53 36.30 -4.62 28.54
CA GLU A 53 37.46 -5.50 28.38
C GLU A 53 37.29 -6.46 27.20
N ALA A 54 38.24 -6.37 26.28
CA ALA A 54 38.56 -7.41 25.32
C ALA A 54 39.22 -8.59 26.04
N LYS A 55 38.93 -9.83 25.60
CA LYS A 55 39.89 -10.94 25.69
C LYS A 55 39.56 -12.02 24.66
N ASN A 56 40.50 -12.16 23.73
CA ASN A 56 40.61 -13.26 22.77
C ASN A 56 40.80 -14.59 23.52
N ALA A 57 40.20 -15.66 23.02
CA ALA A 57 40.67 -17.02 23.27
C ALA A 57 40.50 -17.86 22.00
N PHE A 58 41.65 -18.13 21.41
CA PHE A 58 41.91 -19.10 20.35
C PHE A 58 41.65 -20.52 20.87
N GLY A 59 40.94 -21.35 20.09
CA GLY A 59 40.58 -22.72 20.48
C GLY A 59 40.26 -23.60 19.28
N VAL A 60 41.32 -24.00 18.56
CA VAL A 60 41.58 -25.32 17.96
C VAL A 60 40.38 -26.15 17.43
N SER A 61 40.33 -26.21 16.09
CA SER A 61 40.17 -27.38 15.20
C SER A 61 39.50 -28.65 15.75
N THR A 62 38.44 -29.11 15.08
CA THR A 62 38.28 -30.54 14.71
C THR A 62 37.15 -30.76 13.69
N ALA A 63 37.43 -31.71 12.78
CA ALA A 63 36.52 -32.46 11.94
C ALA A 63 35.83 -31.74 10.77
N GLN A 64 36.61 -31.66 9.69
CA GLN A 64 36.13 -31.66 8.32
C GLN A 64 35.37 -32.97 8.07
N ALA A 65 34.05 -32.87 7.88
CA ALA A 65 33.23 -33.96 7.37
C ALA A 65 32.95 -33.66 5.89
N ASP A 66 33.59 -34.43 5.01
CA ASP A 66 33.28 -34.49 3.60
C ASP A 66 31.81 -34.89 3.43
N THR A 67 30.96 -33.92 3.07
CA THR A 67 29.62 -34.17 2.56
C THR A 67 29.57 -33.66 1.13
N PRO A 68 29.12 -34.48 0.15
CA PRO A 68 29.13 -34.12 -1.26
C PRO A 68 28.39 -32.82 -1.49
N SER A 69 29.04 -31.91 -2.20
CA SER A 69 28.48 -30.68 -2.75
C SER A 69 27.29 -31.02 -3.64
N SER A 70 26.10 -31.09 -3.05
CA SER A 70 24.84 -30.84 -3.74
C SER A 70 24.97 -29.46 -4.33
N GLN A 71 25.02 -29.39 -5.66
CA GLN A 71 24.86 -28.16 -6.42
C GLN A 71 23.49 -27.59 -6.05
N SER A 72 23.43 -26.79 -4.98
CA SER A 72 22.33 -25.89 -4.76
C SER A 72 22.43 -24.87 -5.88
N ASN A 73 21.61 -25.07 -6.91
CA ASN A 73 21.23 -23.98 -7.79
C ASN A 73 20.56 -22.95 -6.88
N VAL A 74 21.34 -22.00 -6.36
CA VAL A 74 20.85 -20.92 -5.52
C VAL A 74 20.03 -20.02 -6.43
N LYS A 75 18.74 -20.34 -6.55
CA LYS A 75 17.75 -19.44 -7.09
C LYS A 75 17.70 -18.24 -6.16
N ILE A 76 18.39 -17.16 -6.52
CA ILE A 76 18.28 -15.89 -5.83
C ILE A 76 16.82 -15.45 -6.01
N ASP A 77 16.01 -15.65 -4.97
CA ASP A 77 14.61 -15.22 -4.94
C ASP A 77 14.56 -13.69 -4.77
N VAL A 78 14.84 -12.97 -5.86
CA VAL A 78 14.71 -11.52 -5.91
C VAL A 78 13.23 -11.16 -5.74
N HIS A 79 12.93 -10.32 -4.74
CA HIS A 79 11.57 -9.89 -4.49
C HIS A 79 11.00 -9.13 -5.71
N PRO A 80 9.75 -9.40 -6.15
CA PRO A 80 9.17 -8.77 -7.34
C PRO A 80 9.04 -7.23 -7.30
N LEU A 81 9.14 -6.63 -6.11
CA LEU A 81 9.11 -5.18 -5.89
C LEU A 81 10.49 -4.55 -5.70
N SER A 82 11.59 -5.31 -5.81
CA SER A 82 12.96 -4.81 -5.61
C SER A 82 13.30 -3.60 -6.49
N TRP A 83 12.75 -3.57 -7.72
CA TRP A 83 12.93 -2.49 -8.69
C TRP A 83 12.53 -1.11 -8.17
N VAL A 84 11.63 -1.01 -7.18
CA VAL A 84 11.16 0.28 -6.67
C VAL A 84 12.24 1.06 -5.92
N THR A 85 13.31 0.39 -5.50
CA THR A 85 14.36 1.00 -4.69
C THR A 85 15.06 2.15 -5.41
N ASP A 86 15.21 2.03 -6.73
CA ASP A 86 15.98 2.96 -7.57
C ASP A 86 15.10 3.63 -8.65
N ALA A 87 13.78 3.43 -8.58
CA ALA A 87 12.84 3.92 -9.58
C ALA A 87 12.43 5.38 -9.33
N ASP A 88 12.14 6.11 -10.42
CA ASP A 88 11.65 7.49 -10.36
C ASP A 88 10.21 7.56 -10.93
N PRO A 89 9.18 7.64 -10.08
CA PRO A 89 7.79 7.59 -10.53
C PRO A 89 7.40 8.76 -11.42
N LEU A 90 8.04 9.93 -11.28
CA LEU A 90 7.74 11.09 -12.13
C LEU A 90 8.32 10.92 -13.52
N LYS A 91 9.56 10.44 -13.61
CA LYS A 91 10.21 10.14 -14.90
C LYS A 91 9.47 9.03 -15.63
N ASP A 92 9.14 7.95 -14.92
CA ASP A 92 8.47 6.79 -15.49
C ASP A 92 7.05 7.12 -15.95
N ALA A 93 6.30 7.93 -15.21
CA ALA A 93 4.98 8.37 -15.65
C ALA A 93 5.05 9.25 -16.90
N LYS A 94 6.02 10.17 -16.99
CA LYS A 94 6.23 10.99 -18.20
C LYS A 94 6.54 10.12 -19.41
N GLN A 95 7.40 9.10 -19.23
CA GLN A 95 7.74 8.16 -20.28
C GLN A 95 6.51 7.35 -20.71
N ALA A 96 5.74 6.81 -19.75
CA ALA A 96 4.54 6.04 -20.04
C ALA A 96 3.48 6.88 -20.79
N ILE A 97 3.28 8.14 -20.40
CA ILE A 97 2.39 9.07 -21.12
C ILE A 97 2.89 9.30 -22.55
N TYR A 98 4.20 9.52 -22.74
CA TYR A 98 4.80 9.69 -24.06
C TYR A 98 4.61 8.46 -24.96
N GLU A 99 4.69 7.25 -24.38
CA GLU A 99 4.48 5.98 -25.07
C GLU A 99 3.00 5.60 -25.25
N GLY A 100 2.07 6.36 -24.66
CA GLY A 100 0.64 6.07 -24.68
C GLY A 100 0.21 4.94 -23.73
N ASP A 101 1.08 4.48 -22.82
CA ASP A 101 0.70 3.54 -21.76
C ASP A 101 0.06 4.28 -20.59
N LEU A 102 -1.25 4.52 -20.71
CA LEU A 102 -2.04 5.23 -19.70
C LEU A 102 -2.61 4.30 -18.62
N ARG A 103 -2.11 3.06 -18.50
CA ARG A 103 -2.59 2.13 -17.48
C ARG A 103 -2.07 2.53 -16.10
N LEU A 104 -2.99 2.60 -15.14
CA LEU A 104 -2.66 2.86 -13.73
C LEU A 104 -2.00 1.65 -13.06
N LEU A 105 -1.25 1.91 -12.00
CA LEU A 105 -0.67 0.89 -11.14
C LEU A 105 -1.65 0.55 -10.01
N ALA A 106 -2.01 -0.71 -9.93
CA ALA A 106 -2.96 -1.22 -8.95
C ALA A 106 -2.31 -2.23 -8.01
N PHE A 107 -2.84 -2.32 -6.79
CA PHE A 107 -2.46 -3.29 -5.78
C PHE A 107 -3.51 -4.39 -5.71
N ALA A 108 -3.07 -5.65 -5.73
CA ALA A 108 -3.94 -6.83 -5.77
C ALA A 108 -4.18 -7.42 -4.38
N GLY A 109 -4.62 -6.61 -3.41
CA GLY A 109 -5.07 -7.12 -2.11
C GLY A 109 -6.47 -7.76 -2.20
N ARG A 110 -7.14 -7.90 -1.05
CA ARG A 110 -8.53 -8.39 -0.94
C ARG A 110 -9.49 -7.70 -1.91
N ALA A 111 -9.23 -6.43 -2.18
CA ALA A 111 -9.81 -5.69 -3.27
C ALA A 111 -8.70 -5.00 -4.06
N ILE A 112 -8.98 -4.71 -5.33
CA ILE A 112 -8.11 -3.87 -6.14
C ILE A 112 -8.13 -2.45 -5.56
N SER A 113 -6.95 -1.94 -5.22
CA SER A 113 -6.76 -0.53 -4.91
C SER A 113 -5.86 0.12 -5.95
N VAL A 114 -6.09 1.41 -6.21
CA VAL A 114 -5.28 2.22 -7.11
C VAL A 114 -4.71 3.38 -6.29
N PRO A 115 -3.48 3.26 -5.75
CA PRO A 115 -2.91 4.28 -4.88
C PRO A 115 -2.91 5.67 -5.54
N GLY A 116 -3.20 6.71 -4.75
CA GLY A 116 -3.24 8.10 -5.22
C GLY A 116 -4.48 8.49 -6.04
N VAL A 117 -5.44 7.58 -6.20
CA VAL A 117 -6.66 7.85 -6.99
C VAL A 117 -7.89 7.73 -6.09
N ASP A 118 -8.70 8.78 -6.07
CA ASP A 118 -10.00 8.77 -5.39
C ASP A 118 -11.02 7.95 -6.20
N LEU A 119 -11.34 6.74 -5.70
CA LEU A 119 -12.28 5.84 -6.34
C LEU A 119 -13.74 6.30 -6.21
N ALA A 120 -14.06 7.28 -5.36
CA ALA A 120 -15.38 7.90 -5.35
C ALA A 120 -15.57 8.83 -6.57
N VAL A 121 -14.50 9.50 -7.01
CA VAL A 121 -14.50 10.37 -8.19
C VAL A 121 -14.26 9.58 -9.48
N HIS A 122 -13.33 8.62 -9.44
CA HIS A 122 -12.99 7.74 -10.55
C HIS A 122 -13.24 6.28 -10.16
N PRO A 123 -14.49 5.79 -10.25
CA PRO A 123 -14.81 4.41 -9.92
C PRO A 123 -13.95 3.41 -10.70
N LEU A 124 -13.58 2.30 -10.06
CA LEU A 124 -12.67 1.30 -10.66
C LEU A 124 -13.16 0.80 -12.03
N ALA A 125 -14.47 0.64 -12.22
CA ALA A 125 -15.04 0.26 -13.52
C ALA A 125 -14.76 1.30 -14.62
N ARG A 126 -14.85 2.59 -14.28
CA ARG A 126 -14.53 3.69 -15.20
C ARG A 126 -13.04 3.72 -15.52
N ILE A 127 -12.19 3.56 -14.50
CA ILE A 127 -10.73 3.43 -14.69
C ILE A 127 -10.42 2.29 -15.65
N GLN A 128 -10.99 1.10 -15.44
CA GLN A 128 -10.74 -0.07 -16.27
C GLN A 128 -11.17 0.15 -17.73
N GLN A 129 -12.28 0.85 -17.96
CA GLN A 129 -12.81 1.12 -19.30
C GLN A 129 -12.02 2.20 -20.05
N GLN A 130 -11.56 3.25 -19.36
CA GLN A 130 -10.96 4.43 -20.00
C GLN A 130 -9.43 4.37 -20.04
N CYS A 131 -8.79 3.99 -18.94
CA CYS A 131 -7.33 3.98 -18.80
C CYS A 131 -6.76 2.56 -18.80
N GLY A 132 -7.51 1.63 -18.22
CA GLY A 132 -7.00 0.35 -17.76
C GLY A 132 -6.13 0.49 -16.51
N TYR A 133 -5.82 -0.65 -15.88
CA TYR A 133 -4.81 -0.73 -14.84
C TYR A 133 -4.03 -2.04 -14.95
N ARG A 134 -2.81 -2.06 -14.39
CA ARG A 134 -2.00 -3.27 -14.21
C ARG A 134 -1.69 -3.48 -12.74
N THR A 135 -1.80 -4.72 -12.28
CA THR A 135 -1.46 -5.05 -10.89
C THR A 135 0.04 -5.22 -10.73
N LEU A 136 0.59 -4.61 -9.68
CA LEU A 136 2.01 -4.76 -9.34
C LEU A 136 2.25 -6.14 -8.71
N LYS A 137 3.18 -6.93 -9.26
CA LYS A 137 3.56 -8.22 -8.67
C LYS A 137 4.11 -8.01 -7.27
N GLY A 138 3.78 -8.90 -6.33
CA GLY A 138 4.18 -8.76 -4.93
C GLY A 138 3.28 -7.83 -4.10
N THR A 139 2.18 -7.32 -4.65
CA THR A 139 1.18 -6.52 -3.91
C THR A 139 -0.07 -7.31 -3.48
N GLY A 140 0.02 -8.64 -3.54
CA GLY A 140 -1.02 -9.58 -3.10
C GLY A 140 -1.38 -9.51 -1.61
N ASP A 141 -2.31 -10.38 -1.20
CA ASP A 141 -2.71 -10.55 0.21
C ASP A 141 -1.67 -11.25 1.09
N THR A 142 -0.73 -11.99 0.48
CA THR A 142 0.36 -12.62 1.21
C THR A 142 1.46 -11.61 1.51
N LEU A 143 1.54 -11.16 2.75
CA LEU A 143 2.67 -10.38 3.27
C LEU A 143 3.57 -11.27 4.11
N ARG A 144 4.88 -11.28 3.83
CA ARG A 144 5.88 -11.78 4.77
C ARG A 144 6.49 -10.58 5.49
N VAL A 145 6.61 -10.65 6.81
CA VAL A 145 7.11 -9.55 7.63
C VAL A 145 8.60 -9.31 7.34
N GLY A 146 9.04 -8.04 7.34
CA GLY A 146 10.44 -7.64 7.14
C GLY A 146 10.64 -6.77 5.90
N GLU A 147 11.69 -7.04 5.12
CA GLU A 147 12.06 -6.30 3.91
C GLU A 147 10.88 -6.16 2.92
N GLN A 148 10.02 -7.17 2.80
CA GLN A 148 8.86 -7.14 1.90
C GLN A 148 7.83 -6.06 2.29
N THR A 149 7.66 -5.79 3.59
CA THR A 149 6.81 -4.70 4.07
C THR A 149 7.37 -3.34 3.62
N SER A 150 8.70 -3.16 3.67
CA SER A 150 9.36 -1.93 3.24
C SER A 150 9.26 -1.70 1.73
N LEU A 151 9.47 -2.76 0.92
CA LEU A 151 9.33 -2.69 -0.53
C LEU A 151 7.89 -2.43 -0.96
N ARG A 152 6.91 -2.99 -0.24
CA ARG A 152 5.49 -2.70 -0.49
C ARG A 152 5.14 -1.24 -0.20
N SER A 153 5.66 -0.67 0.90
CA SER A 153 5.46 0.75 1.21
C SER A 153 6.04 1.62 0.11
N LYS A 154 7.30 1.37 -0.31
CA LYS A 154 7.92 2.10 -1.41
C LYS A 154 7.13 1.96 -2.72
N ALA A 155 6.65 0.76 -3.04
CA ALA A 155 5.80 0.53 -4.22
C ALA A 155 4.49 1.29 -4.14
N HIS A 156 3.94 1.47 -2.94
CA HIS A 156 2.72 2.24 -2.74
C HIS A 156 2.99 3.72 -3.02
N ASP A 157 4.04 4.29 -2.43
CA ASP A 157 4.41 5.69 -2.62
C ASP A 157 4.78 5.99 -4.08
N TYR A 158 5.51 5.07 -4.72
CA TYR A 158 5.78 5.11 -6.16
C TYR A 158 4.48 5.17 -6.96
N ALA A 159 3.53 4.28 -6.67
CA ALA A 159 2.26 4.19 -7.38
C ALA A 159 1.40 5.44 -7.18
N VAL A 160 1.39 6.06 -5.99
CA VAL A 160 0.69 7.33 -5.74
C VAL A 160 1.16 8.40 -6.73
N ILE A 161 2.47 8.65 -6.77
CA ILE A 161 3.05 9.71 -7.61
C ILE A 161 2.86 9.39 -9.10
N TYR A 162 3.08 8.14 -9.51
CA TYR A 162 2.89 7.71 -10.89
C TYR A 162 1.43 7.88 -11.34
N ASN A 163 0.49 7.38 -10.54
CA ASN A 163 -0.93 7.37 -10.88
C ASN A 163 -1.52 8.77 -10.95
N GLU A 164 -1.11 9.70 -10.09
CA GLU A 164 -1.55 11.10 -10.17
C GLU A 164 -1.28 11.71 -11.56
N LYS A 165 -0.11 11.42 -12.15
CA LYS A 165 0.24 11.93 -13.48
C LYS A 165 -0.54 11.23 -14.59
N ILE A 166 -0.72 9.92 -14.46
CA ILE A 166 -1.44 9.12 -15.46
C ILE A 166 -2.94 9.42 -15.45
N VAL A 167 -3.57 9.58 -14.28
CA VAL A 167 -5.00 9.97 -14.16
C VAL A 167 -5.21 11.33 -14.83
N ALA A 168 -4.33 12.30 -14.57
CA ALA A 168 -4.42 13.61 -15.18
C ALA A 168 -4.35 13.52 -16.71
N ALA A 169 -3.48 12.68 -17.26
CA ALA A 169 -3.33 12.47 -18.71
C ALA A 169 -4.46 11.64 -19.34
N CYS A 170 -4.96 10.62 -18.64
CA CYS A 170 -5.98 9.71 -19.14
C CYS A 170 -7.36 10.36 -19.22
N PHE A 171 -7.73 11.15 -18.22
CA PHE A 171 -9.03 11.82 -18.19
C PHE A 171 -8.97 13.26 -18.72
N LEU A 172 -7.93 13.63 -19.47
CA LEU A 172 -7.93 14.90 -20.19
C LEU A 172 -9.18 14.97 -21.09
N PRO A 173 -9.89 16.11 -21.12
CA PRO A 173 -10.99 16.34 -22.05
C PRO A 173 -10.51 16.46 -23.50
#